data_AF-A0A2H1L3E6-F1
#
_entry.id   AF-A0A2H1L3E6-F1
#
_cell.length_a   1.000
_cell.length_b   1.000
_cell.length_c   1.000
_cell.angle_alpha   90.00
_cell.angle_beta   90.00
_cell.angle_gamma   90.00
#
_symmetry.space_group_name_H-M   'P 1'
#
loop_
_entity.id
_entity.type
_entity.pdbx_description
1 polymer ?
#
loop_
_entity_poly.entity_id
_entity_poly.type
_entity_poly.pdbx_seq_one_letter_code
_entity_poly.pdbx_strand_id
1 'polypeptide(L)'
;MPKKFSPELRDRAVRMVYDRHALEGGPRAQSIRAVAPQLGVGEETLRIWCNRYGPAEGTSRPQDSLEEENLRLRHELAEARRANEILKKASAFFAAELDRPTTK
;
A
#
# COMPACT_ATOMS: atom_id res chain seq x y z
N MET A 1 31.05 18.72 -6.84
CA MET A 1 29.69 19.09 -6.40
C MET A 1 29.21 18.07 -5.38
N PRO A 2 28.57 18.47 -4.26
CA PRO A 2 27.98 17.49 -3.36
C PRO A 2 26.90 16.73 -4.14
N LYS A 3 26.98 15.39 -4.16
CA LYS A 3 25.94 14.54 -4.75
C LYS A 3 24.67 14.77 -3.92
N LYS A 4 23.81 15.66 -4.41
CA LYS A 4 22.50 15.90 -3.82
C LYS A 4 21.67 14.65 -4.10
N PHE A 5 21.54 13.78 -3.11
CA PHE A 5 20.55 12.71 -3.16
C PHE A 5 19.16 13.32 -3.25
N SER A 6 18.29 12.73 -4.08
CA SER A 6 16.93 13.22 -4.23
C SER A 6 16.14 12.98 -2.94
N PRO A 7 15.17 13.85 -2.60
CA PRO A 7 14.32 13.65 -1.43
C PRO A 7 13.54 12.33 -1.51
N GLU A 8 13.14 11.90 -2.72
CA GLU A 8 12.44 10.64 -2.95
C GLU A 8 13.32 9.43 -2.60
N LEU A 9 14.61 9.47 -2.97
CA LEU A 9 15.55 8.40 -2.61
C LEU A 9 15.74 8.32 -1.10
N ARG A 10 15.89 9.47 -0.45
CA ARG A 10 16.05 9.54 1.01
C ARG A 10 14.83 8.96 1.72
N ASP A 11 13.63 9.39 1.34
CA ASP A 11 12.39 8.96 2.00
C ASP A 11 12.15 7.46 1.76
N ARG A 12 12.44 6.96 0.56
CA ARG A 12 12.46 5.52 0.26
C ARG A 12 13.48 4.77 1.12
N ALA A 13 14.69 5.29 1.24
CA ALA A 13 15.77 4.63 1.98
C ALA A 13 15.45 4.50 3.46
N VAL A 14 14.95 5.57 4.07
CA VAL A 14 14.49 5.58 5.46
C VAL A 14 13.37 4.55 5.63
N ARG A 15 12.35 4.56 4.75
CA ARG A 15 11.24 3.62 4.83
C ARG A 15 11.68 2.16 4.77
N MET A 16 12.56 1.81 3.83
CA MET A 16 13.08 0.44 3.72
C MET A 16 13.81 -0.03 4.98
N VAL A 17 14.52 0.86 5.68
CA VAL A 17 15.16 0.53 6.96
C VAL A 17 14.13 0.23 8.04
N TYR A 18 13.08 1.04 8.15
CA TYR A 18 12.04 0.84 9.16
C TYR A 18 11.17 -0.38 8.88
N ASP A 19 10.79 -0.63 7.62
CA ASP A 19 10.04 -1.82 7.23
C ASP A 19 10.84 -3.10 7.55
N ARG A 20 12.14 -3.11 7.21
CA ARG A 20 13.02 -4.23 7.55
C ARG A 20 13.18 -4.42 9.05
N HIS A 21 13.37 -3.32 9.79
CA HIS A 21 13.49 -3.37 11.24
C HIS A 21 12.22 -3.90 11.92
N ALA A 22 11.03 -3.54 11.39
CA ALA A 22 9.76 -4.05 11.90
C ALA A 22 9.55 -5.54 11.59
N LEU A 23 10.06 -6.03 10.45
CA LEU A 23 9.94 -7.43 10.04
C LEU A 23 10.96 -8.35 10.73
N GLU A 24 12.24 -7.94 10.79
CA GLU A 24 13.33 -8.78 11.29
C GLU A 24 13.59 -8.58 12.79
N GLY A 25 13.19 -7.44 13.35
CA GLY A 25 13.51 -7.05 14.72
C GLY A 25 15.01 -6.78 14.93
N GLY A 26 15.41 -6.71 16.20
CA GLY A 26 16.80 -6.50 16.59
C GLY A 26 17.32 -5.07 16.37
N PRO A 27 18.64 -4.85 16.40
CA PRO A 27 19.19 -3.50 16.32
C PRO A 27 18.99 -2.86 14.94
N ARG A 28 18.47 -1.63 14.89
CA ARG A 28 18.34 -0.82 13.66
C ARG A 28 19.61 -0.75 12.80
N ALA A 29 20.80 -0.80 13.42
CA ALA A 29 22.07 -0.84 12.72
C ALA A 29 22.23 -2.04 11.77
N GLN A 30 21.58 -3.18 12.06
CA GLN A 30 21.55 -4.34 11.18
C GLN A 30 20.69 -4.07 9.93
N SER A 31 19.53 -3.44 10.11
CA SER A 31 18.67 -3.04 9.00
C SER A 31 19.35 -1.99 8.10
N ILE A 32 20.06 -1.02 8.68
CA ILE A 32 20.83 -0.02 7.93
C ILE A 32 21.92 -0.70 7.07
N ARG A 33 22.70 -1.62 7.66
CA ARG A 33 23.74 -2.38 6.95
C ARG A 33 23.21 -3.17 5.76
N ALA A 34 22.01 -3.73 5.90
CA ALA A 34 21.39 -4.51 4.83
C ALA A 34 20.81 -3.63 3.71
N VAL A 35 20.29 -2.43 4.03
CA VAL A 35 19.62 -1.55 3.05
C VAL A 35 20.61 -0.64 2.29
N ALA A 36 21.67 -0.18 2.96
CA ALA A 36 22.70 0.69 2.38
C ALA A 36 23.24 0.21 1.00
N PRO A 37 23.71 -1.04 0.84
CA PRO A 37 24.23 -1.52 -0.46
C PRO A 37 23.15 -1.63 -1.53
N GLN A 38 21.89 -1.88 -1.17
CA GLN A 38 20.79 -2.02 -2.14
C GLN A 38 20.46 -0.70 -2.85
N LEU A 39 20.73 0.43 -2.17
CA LEU A 39 20.43 1.77 -2.68
C LEU A 39 21.70 2.52 -3.14
N GLY A 40 22.87 1.90 -3.00
CA GLY A 40 24.16 2.57 -3.28
C GLY A 40 24.41 3.78 -2.37
N VAL A 41 23.84 3.79 -1.16
CA VAL A 41 23.98 4.86 -0.17
C VAL A 41 24.89 4.38 0.95
N GLY A 42 25.77 5.24 1.45
CA GLY A 42 26.62 4.90 2.60
C GLY A 42 25.80 4.67 3.88
N GLU A 43 26.20 3.69 4.68
CA GLU A 43 25.52 3.36 5.95
C GLU A 43 25.38 4.56 6.87
N GLU A 44 26.44 5.38 6.98
CA GLU A 44 26.43 6.57 7.83
C GLU A 44 25.45 7.63 7.32
N THR A 45 25.36 7.82 6.00
CA THR A 45 24.37 8.70 5.38
C THR A 45 22.96 8.22 5.69
N LEU A 46 22.71 6.92 5.55
CA LEU A 46 21.42 6.32 5.84
C LEU A 46 21.05 6.40 7.33
N ARG A 47 22.03 6.26 8.23
CA ARG A 47 21.87 6.44 9.68
C ARG A 47 21.46 7.88 10.02
N ILE A 48 22.14 8.87 9.44
CA ILE A 48 21.77 10.30 9.59
C ILE A 48 20.36 10.54 9.08
N TRP A 49 20.00 9.97 7.94
CA TRP A 49 18.64 10.11 7.41
C TRP A 49 17.59 9.47 8.31
N CYS A 50 17.83 8.28 8.83
CA CYS A 50 16.91 7.63 9.78
C CYS A 50 16.77 8.43 11.07
N ASN A 51 17.83 9.08 11.55
CA ASN A 51 17.76 9.94 12.74
C ASN A 51 17.01 11.25 12.50
N ARG A 52 17.11 11.82 11.29
CA ARG A 52 16.57 13.15 10.98
C ARG A 52 15.17 13.10 10.36
N TYR A 53 14.89 12.08 9.56
CA TYR A 53 13.67 11.93 8.76
C TYR A 53 12.95 10.60 9.02
N GLY A 54 13.48 9.76 9.92
CA GLY A 54 12.75 8.59 10.39
C GLY A 54 11.50 9.02 11.15
N PRO A 55 10.46 8.17 11.19
CA PRO A 55 9.35 8.38 12.12
C PRO A 55 9.94 8.55 13.52
N ALA A 56 9.54 9.62 14.21
CA ALA A 56 9.80 9.76 15.63
C ALA A 56 9.26 8.48 16.29
N GLU A 57 10.04 7.87 17.19
CA GLU A 57 9.58 6.71 17.95
C GLU A 57 8.17 7.02 18.50
N GLY A 58 7.14 6.40 17.93
CA GLY A 58 5.73 6.69 18.23
C GLY A 58 4.85 7.11 17.05
N THR A 59 5.39 7.47 15.88
CA THR A 59 4.53 7.64 14.68
C THR A 59 4.34 6.30 14.00
N SER A 60 3.55 5.45 14.67
CA SER A 60 2.74 4.47 13.94
C SER A 60 2.08 5.26 12.81
N ARG A 61 2.34 4.89 11.55
CA ARG A 61 1.42 5.28 10.48
C ARG A 61 0.03 4.96 11.00
N PRO A 62 -0.95 5.87 10.94
CA PRO A 62 -2.23 5.61 11.57
C PRO A 62 -2.75 4.30 10.99
N GLN A 63 -2.79 3.24 11.78
CA GLN A 63 -3.49 2.01 11.42
C GLN A 63 -4.93 2.37 11.06
N ASP A 64 -5.46 3.41 11.71
CA ASP A 64 -6.69 4.13 11.37
C ASP A 64 -6.83 4.36 9.86
N SER A 65 -5.78 4.76 9.12
CA SER A 65 -5.87 5.00 7.67
C SER A 65 -6.06 3.72 6.87
N LEU A 66 -5.48 2.59 7.27
CA LEU A 66 -5.62 1.32 6.54
C LEU A 66 -6.92 0.60 6.91
N GLU A 67 -7.35 0.68 8.18
CA GLU A 67 -8.60 0.10 8.65
C GLU A 67 -9.81 0.87 8.11
N GLU A 68 -9.77 2.20 8.12
CA GLU A 68 -10.79 3.04 7.48
C GLU A 68 -10.85 2.81 5.97
N GLU A 69 -9.70 2.72 5.31
CA GLU A 69 -9.64 2.41 3.87
C GLU A 69 -10.17 0.98 3.61
N ASN A 70 -9.87 0.01 4.47
CA ASN A 70 -10.43 -1.35 4.34
C ASN A 70 -11.94 -1.37 4.52
N LEU A 71 -12.47 -0.63 5.50
CA LEU A 71 -13.90 -0.52 5.75
C LEU A 71 -14.61 0.13 4.56
N ARG A 72 -14.04 1.23 4.03
CA ARG A 72 -14.54 1.90 2.85
C ARG A 72 -14.55 0.98 1.63
N LEU A 73 -13.44 0.29 1.36
CA LEU A 73 -13.34 -0.65 0.23
C LEU A 73 -14.35 -1.81 0.36
N ARG A 74 -14.59 -2.32 1.58
CA ARG A 74 -15.63 -3.35 1.82
C ARG A 74 -17.03 -2.84 1.50
N HIS A 75 -17.34 -1.60 1.86
CA HIS A 75 -18.61 -0.97 1.53
C HIS A 75 -18.80 -0.81 0.03
N GLU A 76 -17.81 -0.23 -0.66
CA GLU A 76 -17.85 -0.05 -2.12
C GLU A 76 -18.00 -1.39 -2.86
N LEU A 77 -17.30 -2.43 -2.38
CA LEU A 77 -17.35 -3.76 -2.97
C LEU A 77 -18.70 -4.47 -2.74
N ALA A 78 -19.34 -4.25 -1.59
CA ALA A 78 -20.68 -4.76 -1.31
C ALA A 78 -21.75 -4.11 -2.20
N GLU A 79 -21.68 -2.79 -2.38
CA GLU A 79 -22.58 -2.06 -3.28
C GLU A 79 -22.40 -2.48 -4.73
N ALA A 80 -21.14 -2.58 -5.19
CA ALA A 80 -20.83 -3.04 -6.55
C ALA A 80 -21.35 -4.46 -6.80
N ARG A 81 -21.26 -5.37 -5.81
CA ARG A 81 -21.82 -6.72 -5.92
C ARG A 81 -23.34 -6.71 -6.01
N ARG A 82 -24.03 -5.91 -5.17
CA ARG A 82 -25.49 -5.78 -5.23
C ARG A 82 -25.96 -5.24 -6.59
N ALA A 83 -25.31 -4.20 -7.11
CA ALA A 83 -25.62 -3.66 -8.43
C ALA A 83 -25.43 -4.72 -9.53
N ASN A 84 -24.31 -5.45 -9.48
CA ASN A 84 -24.06 -6.55 -10.41
C ASN A 84 -25.11 -7.65 -10.34
N GLU A 85 -25.61 -8.00 -9.16
CA GLU A 85 -26.69 -9.00 -9.05
C GLU A 85 -27.99 -8.52 -9.69
N ILE A 86 -28.35 -7.25 -9.53
CA ILE A 86 -29.54 -6.67 -10.16
C ILE A 86 -29.38 -6.70 -11.69
N LEU A 87 -28.22 -6.28 -12.20
CA LEU A 87 -27.94 -6.29 -13.64
C LEU A 87 -27.92 -7.72 -14.21
N LYS A 88 -27.37 -8.69 -13.48
CA LYS A 88 -27.42 -10.11 -13.86
C LYS A 88 -28.86 -10.64 -13.91
N LYS A 89 -29.69 -10.30 -12.92
CA LYS A 89 -31.11 -10.69 -12.93
C LYS A 89 -31.88 -10.04 -14.09
N ALA A 90 -31.63 -8.76 -14.36
CA ALA A 90 -32.25 -8.05 -15.47
C ALA A 90 -31.82 -8.65 -16.82
N SER A 91 -30.52 -8.89 -17.02
CA SER A 91 -30.03 -9.52 -18.26
C SER A 91 -30.58 -10.94 -18.44
N ALA A 92 -30.68 -11.74 -17.38
CA ALA A 92 -31.31 -13.06 -17.45
C ALA A 92 -32.81 -12.98 -17.81
N PHE A 93 -33.54 -11.99 -17.26
CA PHE A 93 -34.94 -11.75 -17.60
C PHE A 93 -35.11 -11.40 -19.09
N PHE A 94 -34.33 -10.44 -19.59
CA PHE A 94 -34.39 -10.04 -21.00
C PHE A 94 -33.97 -11.15 -21.96
N ALA A 95 -32.94 -11.94 -21.60
CA ALA A 95 -32.54 -13.09 -22.39
C ALA A 95 -33.67 -14.14 -22.48
N ALA A 96 -34.37 -14.40 -21.37
CA ALA A 96 -35.50 -15.33 -21.36
C ALA A 96 -36.72 -14.82 -22.16
N GLU A 97 -36.92 -13.49 -22.25
CA GLU A 97 -37.95 -12.89 -23.08
C GLU A 97 -37.63 -13.01 -24.58
N LEU A 98 -36.36 -12.86 -24.95
CA LEU A 98 -35.87 -13.04 -26.33
C LEU A 98 -36.01 -14.49 -26.83
N ASP A 99 -35.81 -15.47 -25.95
CA ASP A 99 -35.91 -16.91 -26.29
C ASP A 99 -37.36 -17.42 -26.39
N ARG A 100 -38.36 -16.59 -26.03
CA ARG A 100 -39.77 -16.99 -26.13
C ARG A 100 -40.24 -16.79 -27.58
N PRO A 101 -40.70 -17.84 -28.29
CA PRO A 101 -41.18 -17.68 -29.65
C PRO A 101 -42.38 -16.73 -29.62
N THR A 102 -42.25 -15.61 -30.31
CA THR A 102 -43.36 -14.70 -30.58
C THR A 102 -44.29 -15.39 -31.56
N THR A 103 -45.25 -16.16 -31.04
CA THR A 103 -46.36 -16.65 -31.87
C THR A 103 -47.16 -15.42 -32.27
N LYS A 104 -46.98 -14.99 -33.53
CA LYS A 104 -47.91 -14.10 -34.23
C LYS A 104 -49.23 -14.81 -34.50
#